data_AF-A0A644U5F1-F1
#
_entry.id   AF-A0A644U5F1-F1
#
_cell.length_a   1.000
_cell.length_b   1.000
_cell.length_c   1.000
_cell.angle_alpha   90.00
_cell.angle_beta   90.00
_cell.angle_gamma   90.00
#
_symmetry.space_group_name_H-M   'P 1'
#
loop_
_entity.id
_entity.type
_entity.pdbx_description
1 polymer ?
#
loop_
_entity_poly.entity_id
_entity_poly.type
_entity_poly.pdbx_seq_one_letter_code
_entity_poly.pdbx_strand_id
1 'polypeptide(L)'
;MRLPMLLLALFPVFAGNTAQAASAEAAIFESVCLQNAPAFEQSAVERAAMAVRYKGNGILRQGGVSFRPNDFCKVALPVAGKPDDAEVQALAARFAAQTGGTVRPRKSAIGGALWFEVRIGSIKYGIEGGSASNARYFIIAKR
;
A
#
# COMPACT_ATOMS: atom_id res chain seq x y z
N MET A 1 64.04 10.89 17.76
CA MET A 1 63.75 10.48 19.15
C MET A 1 62.40 11.07 19.56
N ARG A 2 61.47 10.23 20.05
CA ARG A 2 60.22 10.52 20.82
C ARG A 2 59.08 11.21 20.02
N LEU A 3 58.03 10.50 19.53
CA LEU A 3 56.71 10.14 20.15
C LEU A 3 55.95 11.33 20.78
N PRO A 4 54.60 11.43 20.82
CA PRO A 4 53.49 10.47 20.49
C PRO A 4 52.37 11.07 19.58
N MET A 5 51.47 10.33 18.89
CA MET A 5 50.26 9.58 19.32
C MET A 5 49.16 10.41 20.02
N LEU A 6 48.00 10.59 19.37
CA LEU A 6 46.59 10.58 19.87
C LEU A 6 45.67 11.24 18.81
N LEU A 7 44.72 10.57 18.16
CA LEU A 7 43.40 10.04 18.60
C LEU A 7 42.24 10.96 18.11
N LEU A 8 41.04 10.37 17.95
CA LEU A 8 39.73 10.89 17.49
C LEU A 8 39.47 10.73 15.97
N ALA A 9 38.87 9.62 15.50
CA ALA A 9 37.49 9.15 15.69
C ALA A 9 36.43 10.15 15.21
N LEU A 10 35.70 9.81 14.13
CA LEU A 10 34.28 10.10 13.92
C LEU A 10 33.81 9.54 12.56
N PHE A 11 33.48 8.24 12.52
CA PHE A 11 32.24 7.82 11.85
C PHE A 11 31.10 8.50 12.63
N PRO A 12 30.11 9.15 12.01
CA PRO A 12 29.01 8.38 11.42
C PRO A 12 28.21 9.13 10.33
N VAL A 13 27.93 8.51 9.20
CA VAL A 13 26.64 8.76 8.56
C VAL A 13 26.09 7.42 8.12
N PHE A 14 25.50 6.72 9.09
CA PHE A 14 24.40 5.81 8.77
C PHE A 14 23.37 6.64 8.03
N ALA A 15 23.37 6.55 6.71
CA ALA A 15 22.22 6.89 5.89
C ALA A 15 21.09 5.97 6.35
N GLY A 16 20.34 6.45 7.33
CA GLY A 16 19.08 5.84 7.73
C GLY A 16 18.17 5.89 6.52
N ASN A 17 18.18 4.83 5.73
CA ASN A 17 17.04 4.45 4.92
C ASN A 17 15.92 4.16 5.91
N THR A 18 15.23 5.20 6.36
CA THR A 18 13.88 5.09 6.91
C THR A 18 12.99 4.72 5.74
N ALA A 19 13.09 3.48 5.29
CA ALA A 19 11.97 2.82 4.63
C ALA A 19 10.85 2.87 5.66
N GLN A 20 9.98 3.88 5.55
CA GLN A 20 8.82 4.02 6.40
C GLN A 20 8.09 2.68 6.38
N ALA A 21 8.08 2.00 7.53
CA ALA A 21 7.42 0.71 7.64
C ALA A 21 5.97 0.92 7.20
N ALA A 22 5.54 0.18 6.17
CA ALA A 22 4.17 0.26 5.68
C ALA A 22 3.22 0.02 6.86
N SER A 23 2.15 0.81 6.97
CA SER A 23 1.19 0.61 8.05
C SER A 23 0.64 -0.82 8.03
N ALA A 24 0.17 -1.29 9.18
CA ALA A 24 -0.45 -2.61 9.26
C ALA A 24 -1.63 -2.72 8.27
N GLU A 25 -2.35 -1.63 8.07
CA GLU A 25 -3.47 -1.49 7.13
C GLU A 25 -3.01 -1.64 5.67
N ALA A 26 -1.91 -0.99 5.30
CA ALA A 26 -1.33 -1.10 3.96
C ALA A 26 -0.81 -2.52 3.68
N ALA A 27 -0.20 -3.19 4.68
CA ALA A 27 0.23 -4.57 4.56
C ALA A 27 -0.95 -5.54 4.37
N ILE A 28 -2.07 -5.30 5.07
CA ILE A 28 -3.31 -6.05 4.85
C ILE A 28 -3.81 -5.84 3.43
N PHE A 29 -3.90 -4.60 2.96
CA PHE A 29 -4.33 -4.30 1.59
C PHE A 29 -3.42 -4.96 0.54
N GLU A 30 -2.11 -4.95 0.75
CA GLU A 30 -1.16 -5.60 -0.15
C GLU A 30 -1.41 -7.11 -0.22
N SER A 31 -1.53 -7.78 0.93
CA SER A 31 -1.74 -9.24 0.99
C SER A 31 -3.09 -9.69 0.43
N VAL A 32 -4.15 -8.89 0.60
CA VAL A 32 -5.50 -9.24 0.15
C VAL A 32 -5.74 -8.82 -1.30
N CYS A 33 -5.38 -7.60 -1.66
CA CYS A 33 -5.70 -7.03 -2.97
C CYS A 33 -4.53 -7.06 -3.95
N LEU A 34 -3.36 -6.49 -3.60
CA LEU A 34 -2.27 -6.33 -4.58
C LEU A 34 -1.65 -7.67 -5.01
N GLN A 35 -1.47 -8.60 -4.07
CA GLN A 35 -0.94 -9.94 -4.39
C GLN A 35 -1.89 -10.76 -5.28
N ASN A 36 -3.18 -10.45 -5.28
CA ASN A 36 -4.21 -11.13 -6.08
C ASN A 36 -4.63 -10.30 -7.32
N ALA A 37 -4.00 -9.15 -7.54
CA ALA A 37 -4.22 -8.32 -8.71
C ALA A 37 -3.49 -8.90 -9.94
N PRO A 38 -3.99 -8.65 -11.16
CA PRO A 38 -5.19 -7.88 -11.49
C PRO A 38 -6.49 -8.70 -11.53
N ALA A 39 -6.40 -10.03 -11.46
CA ALA A 39 -7.55 -10.91 -11.68
C ALA A 39 -8.59 -10.83 -10.56
N PHE A 40 -8.16 -10.60 -9.31
CA PHE A 40 -9.02 -10.60 -8.12
C PHE A 40 -9.92 -11.85 -8.06
N GLU A 41 -9.33 -13.01 -8.36
CA GLU A 41 -10.03 -14.30 -8.33
C GLU A 41 -10.73 -14.49 -6.99
N GLN A 42 -12.03 -14.81 -7.03
CA GLN A 42 -12.88 -14.84 -5.84
C GLN A 42 -12.28 -15.72 -4.73
N SER A 43 -11.90 -16.95 -5.08
CA SER A 43 -11.33 -17.90 -4.12
C SER A 43 -9.96 -17.47 -3.57
N ALA A 44 -9.20 -16.67 -4.32
CA ALA A 44 -7.89 -16.19 -3.87
C ALA A 44 -8.06 -15.03 -2.87
N VAL A 45 -8.91 -14.06 -3.20
CA VAL A 45 -9.19 -12.90 -2.34
C VAL A 45 -9.90 -13.33 -1.05
N GLU A 46 -10.87 -14.24 -1.12
CA GLU A 46 -11.57 -14.76 0.07
C GLU A 46 -10.62 -15.50 1.01
N ARG A 47 -9.73 -16.35 0.47
CA ARG A 47 -8.71 -17.05 1.28
C ARG A 47 -7.72 -16.08 1.92
N ALA A 48 -7.25 -15.07 1.17
CA ALA A 48 -6.36 -14.05 1.71
C ALA A 48 -7.03 -13.24 2.82
N ALA A 49 -8.28 -12.80 2.61
CA ALA A 49 -9.06 -12.09 3.61
C ALA A 49 -9.29 -12.93 4.88
N MET A 50 -9.60 -14.22 4.73
CA MET A 50 -9.71 -15.16 5.84
C MET A 50 -8.38 -15.32 6.58
N ALA A 51 -7.28 -15.56 5.86
CA ALA A 51 -5.96 -15.73 6.46
C ALA A 51 -5.58 -14.50 7.32
N VAL A 52 -5.81 -13.28 6.82
CA VAL A 52 -5.56 -12.06 7.59
C VAL A 52 -6.50 -11.94 8.79
N ARG A 53 -7.79 -12.28 8.64
CA ARG A 53 -8.77 -12.24 9.74
C ARG A 53 -8.35 -13.11 10.93
N TYR A 54 -7.65 -14.21 10.67
CA TYR A 54 -7.16 -15.12 11.71
C TYR A 54 -5.72 -14.82 12.17
N LYS A 55 -4.87 -14.20 11.34
CA LYS A 55 -3.45 -13.96 11.67
C LYS A 55 -3.17 -12.72 12.53
N GLY A 56 -4.09 -11.77 12.67
CA GLY A 56 -3.81 -10.55 13.44
C GLY A 56 -5.02 -10.00 14.17
N ASN A 57 -5.04 -10.18 15.51
CA ASN A 57 -5.86 -9.50 16.54
C ASN A 57 -7.32 -9.09 16.21
N GLY A 58 -7.92 -9.59 15.15
CA GLY A 58 -9.25 -9.21 14.67
C GLY A 58 -9.35 -7.88 13.90
N ILE A 59 -8.28 -7.29 13.35
CA ILE A 59 -8.38 -6.01 12.61
C ILE A 59 -9.38 -6.09 11.45
N LEU A 60 -9.40 -7.19 10.70
CA LEU A 60 -10.43 -7.44 9.66
C LEU A 60 -11.77 -7.97 10.21
N ARG A 61 -11.91 -8.29 11.51
CA ARG A 61 -13.21 -8.68 12.08
C ARG A 61 -14.17 -7.50 12.16
N GLN A 62 -13.62 -6.30 12.31
CA GLN A 62 -14.36 -5.03 12.34
C GLN A 62 -14.23 -4.23 11.03
N GLY A 63 -13.28 -4.61 10.16
CA GLY A 63 -13.16 -4.10 8.79
C GLY A 63 -13.96 -4.89 7.76
N GLY A 64 -13.81 -4.52 6.49
CA GLY A 64 -14.45 -5.18 5.36
C GLY A 64 -13.56 -5.23 4.12
N VAL A 65 -13.67 -6.33 3.37
CA VAL A 65 -13.09 -6.48 2.04
C VAL A 65 -14.23 -6.49 1.03
N SER A 66 -14.13 -5.68 -0.01
CA SER A 66 -15.09 -5.64 -1.12
C SER A 66 -14.32 -5.75 -2.43
N PHE A 67 -14.73 -6.63 -3.33
CA PHE A 67 -14.05 -6.83 -4.60
C PHE A 67 -15.02 -7.23 -5.70
N ARG A 68 -14.60 -7.04 -6.94
CA ARG A 68 -15.23 -7.58 -8.14
C ARG A 68 -14.13 -8.17 -9.02
N PRO A 69 -14.25 -9.44 -9.46
CA PRO A 69 -13.26 -10.08 -10.32
C PRO A 69 -12.92 -9.22 -11.55
N ASN A 70 -11.63 -9.11 -11.85
CA ASN A 70 -11.06 -8.34 -12.96
C ASN A 70 -11.35 -6.83 -12.97
N ASP A 71 -11.95 -6.29 -11.90
CA ASP A 71 -12.38 -4.89 -11.82
C ASP A 71 -11.75 -4.17 -10.63
N PHE A 72 -12.09 -4.53 -9.39
CA PHE A 72 -11.54 -3.83 -8.22
C PHE A 72 -11.39 -4.72 -6.98
N CYS A 73 -10.56 -4.26 -6.06
CA CYS A 73 -10.46 -4.79 -4.70
C CYS A 73 -10.22 -3.63 -3.71
N LYS A 74 -11.01 -3.59 -2.65
CA LYS A 74 -11.02 -2.56 -1.60
C LYS A 74 -10.93 -3.23 -0.23
N VAL A 75 -10.07 -2.68 0.62
CA VAL A 75 -10.01 -3.00 2.05
C VAL A 75 -10.37 -1.74 2.83
N ALA A 76 -11.32 -1.85 3.75
CA ALA A 76 -11.69 -0.81 4.70
C ALA A 76 -11.51 -1.32 6.13
N LEU A 77 -10.85 -0.53 6.98
CA LEU A 77 -10.46 -0.91 8.34
C LEU A 77 -10.95 0.15 9.31
N PRO A 78 -11.34 -0.22 10.55
CA PRO A 78 -11.92 0.68 11.56
C PRO A 78 -10.85 1.57 12.21
N VAL A 79 -10.07 2.24 11.37
CA VAL A 79 -8.97 3.13 11.75
C VAL A 79 -9.34 4.52 11.25
N ALA A 80 -9.31 5.51 12.13
CA ALA A 80 -9.62 6.87 11.76
C ALA A 80 -8.55 7.47 10.84
N GLY A 81 -8.96 8.42 10.00
CA GLY A 81 -8.06 9.17 9.12
C GLY A 81 -7.79 8.49 7.78
N LYS A 82 -7.35 9.30 6.80
CA LYS A 82 -6.94 8.81 5.48
C LYS A 82 -5.50 8.27 5.52
N PRO A 83 -5.11 7.34 4.64
CA PRO A 83 -3.72 7.00 4.41
C PRO A 83 -2.95 8.23 3.90
N ASP A 84 -1.65 8.26 4.17
CA ASP A 84 -0.78 9.29 3.60
C ASP A 84 -0.54 9.03 2.11
N ASP A 85 -0.41 10.10 1.32
CA ASP A 85 -0.21 9.98 -0.12
C ASP A 85 1.08 9.19 -0.46
N ALA A 86 2.13 9.30 0.36
CA ALA A 86 3.37 8.54 0.22
C ALA A 86 3.17 7.03 0.40
N GLU A 87 2.25 6.63 1.28
CA GLU A 87 1.92 5.23 1.51
C GLU A 87 1.15 4.64 0.32
N VAL A 88 0.17 5.38 -0.20
CA VAL A 88 -0.57 5.00 -1.41
C VAL A 88 0.37 4.94 -2.63
N GLN A 89 1.31 5.88 -2.74
CA GLN A 89 2.34 5.87 -3.78
C GLN A 89 3.24 4.64 -3.67
N ALA A 90 3.66 4.27 -2.45
CA ALA A 90 4.49 3.09 -2.24
C ALA A 90 3.77 1.80 -2.64
N LEU A 91 2.48 1.67 -2.32
CA LEU A 91 1.63 0.57 -2.77
C LEU A 91 1.52 0.52 -4.30
N ALA A 92 1.34 1.67 -4.95
CA ALA A 92 1.31 1.76 -6.40
C ALA A 92 2.65 1.40 -7.06
N ALA A 93 3.77 1.82 -6.48
CA ALA A 93 5.11 1.47 -6.94
C ALA A 93 5.38 -0.03 -6.81
N ARG A 94 4.97 -0.67 -5.70
CA ARG A 94 5.07 -2.13 -5.53
C ARG A 94 4.24 -2.87 -6.57
N PHE A 95 2.99 -2.46 -6.79
CA PHE A 95 2.14 -3.09 -7.79
C PHE A 95 2.71 -2.93 -9.21
N ALA A 96 3.23 -1.74 -9.54
CA ALA A 96 3.90 -1.51 -10.82
C ALA A 96 5.14 -2.40 -10.98
N ALA A 97 5.98 -2.52 -9.95
CA ALA A 97 7.16 -3.38 -9.96
C ALA A 97 6.80 -4.86 -10.16
N GLN A 98 5.74 -5.35 -9.51
CA GLN A 98 5.25 -6.73 -9.66
C GLN A 98 4.74 -7.03 -11.08
N THR A 99 4.15 -6.05 -11.74
CA THR A 99 3.44 -6.23 -13.01
C THR A 99 4.19 -5.70 -14.22
N GLY A 100 5.39 -5.13 -14.04
CA GLY A 100 6.12 -4.43 -15.10
C GLY A 100 5.43 -3.13 -15.56
N GLY A 101 4.59 -2.54 -14.71
CA GLY A 101 3.85 -1.32 -15.00
C GLY A 101 4.62 -0.03 -14.72
N THR A 102 3.96 1.10 -14.98
CA THR A 102 4.48 2.45 -14.66
C THR A 102 3.51 3.22 -13.78
N VAL A 103 4.01 4.01 -12.84
CA VAL A 103 3.19 4.79 -11.90
C VAL A 103 3.13 6.25 -12.34
N ARG A 104 1.94 6.86 -12.27
CA ARG A 104 1.74 8.31 -12.46
C ARG A 104 0.78 8.86 -11.41
N PRO A 105 1.12 9.95 -10.70
CA PRO A 105 0.17 10.63 -9.82
C PRO A 105 -0.93 11.30 -10.64
N ARG A 106 -2.16 11.25 -10.15
CA ARG A 106 -3.35 11.84 -10.76
C ARG A 106 -4.18 12.53 -9.70
N LYS A 107 -4.82 13.63 -10.07
CA LYS A 107 -5.70 14.38 -9.20
C LYS A 107 -7.13 14.21 -9.69
N SER A 108 -8.05 13.87 -8.79
CA SER A 108 -9.48 13.83 -9.10
C SER A 108 -9.95 15.22 -9.51
N ALA A 109 -10.73 15.30 -10.59
CA ALA A 109 -11.38 16.54 -11.01
C ALA A 109 -12.39 17.04 -9.96
N ILE A 110 -12.98 16.12 -9.19
CA ILE A 110 -13.95 16.41 -8.14
C ILE A 110 -13.24 16.25 -6.78
N GLY A 111 -13.15 17.33 -6.02
CA GLY A 111 -12.58 17.33 -4.67
C GLY A 111 -11.04 17.24 -4.58
N GLY A 112 -10.34 17.10 -5.72
CA GLY A 112 -8.88 17.23 -5.76
C GLY A 112 -8.10 16.10 -5.09
N ALA A 113 -8.73 14.97 -4.76
CA ALA A 113 -8.08 13.83 -4.13
C ALA A 113 -6.98 13.25 -5.04
N LEU A 114 -5.80 12.98 -4.46
CA LEU A 114 -4.70 12.35 -5.17
C LEU A 114 -4.91 10.83 -5.24
N TRP A 115 -4.66 10.26 -6.40
CA TRP A 115 -4.60 8.82 -6.62
C TRP A 115 -3.46 8.49 -7.58
N PHE A 116 -3.06 7.22 -7.64
CA PHE A 116 -1.92 6.80 -8.44
C PHE A 116 -2.38 5.85 -9.54
N GLU A 117 -2.18 6.26 -10.79
CA GLU A 117 -2.42 5.42 -11.96
C GLU A 117 -1.23 4.48 -12.14
N VAL A 118 -1.49 3.17 -12.17
CA VAL A 118 -0.54 2.14 -12.58
C VAL A 118 -0.95 1.63 -13.95
N ARG A 119 -0.12 1.88 -14.96
CA ARG A 119 -0.36 1.44 -16.34
C ARG A 119 0.44 0.17 -16.64
N ILE A 120 -0.27 -0.89 -17.04
CA ILE A 120 0.28 -2.19 -17.42
C ILE A 120 -0.10 -2.43 -18.89
N GLY A 121 0.84 -2.21 -19.80
CA GLY A 121 0.56 -2.20 -21.24
C GLY A 121 -0.52 -1.17 -21.62
N SER A 122 -1.67 -1.65 -22.08
CA SER A 122 -2.84 -0.82 -22.44
C SER A 122 -3.83 -0.61 -21.30
N ILE A 123 -3.72 -1.39 -20.21
CA ILE A 123 -4.67 -1.36 -19.10
C ILE A 123 -4.19 -0.39 -18.02
N LYS A 124 -5.12 0.35 -17.42
CA LYS A 124 -4.86 1.27 -16.31
C LYS A 124 -5.54 0.76 -15.05
N TYR A 125 -4.85 0.91 -13.94
CA TYR A 125 -5.40 0.70 -12.60
C TYR A 125 -5.20 1.96 -11.79
N GLY A 126 -6.19 2.37 -11.00
CA GLY A 126 -6.06 3.42 -10.00
C GLY A 126 -5.88 2.80 -8.63
N ILE A 127 -4.87 3.26 -7.89
CA ILE A 127 -4.66 2.93 -6.48
C ILE A 127 -4.88 4.19 -5.66
N GLU A 128 -5.77 4.08 -4.68
CA GLU A 128 -6.25 5.22 -3.90
C GLU A 128 -6.38 4.86 -2.43
N GLY A 129 -6.14 5.83 -1.57
CA GLY A 129 -6.39 5.76 -0.13
C GLY A 129 -7.38 6.83 0.29
N GLY A 130 -8.24 6.52 1.25
CA GLY A 130 -9.19 7.50 1.77
C GLY A 130 -9.76 7.13 3.13
N SER A 131 -10.75 7.89 3.56
CA SER A 131 -11.51 7.63 4.78
C SER A 131 -12.99 7.83 4.53
N ALA A 132 -13.81 6.91 5.01
CA ALA A 132 -15.27 6.99 4.93
C ALA A 132 -15.88 6.39 6.19
N SER A 133 -16.85 7.07 6.81
CA SER A 133 -17.53 6.60 8.03
C SER A 133 -16.59 6.14 9.15
N ASN A 134 -15.54 6.92 9.43
CA ASN A 134 -14.46 6.61 10.37
C ASN A 134 -13.63 5.35 10.06
N ALA A 135 -13.71 4.84 8.82
CA ALA A 135 -12.89 3.75 8.34
C ALA A 135 -11.89 4.24 7.28
N ARG A 136 -10.61 4.03 7.54
CA ARG A 136 -9.52 4.13 6.57
C ARG A 136 -9.68 3.04 5.52
N TYR A 137 -9.52 3.38 4.24
CA TYR A 137 -9.57 2.39 3.17
C TYR A 137 -8.44 2.56 2.17
N PHE A 138 -8.11 1.45 1.51
CA PHE A 138 -7.30 1.37 0.31
C PHE A 138 -8.10 0.66 -0.78
N ILE A 139 -7.94 1.09 -2.02
CA ILE A 139 -8.59 0.46 -3.17
C ILE A 139 -7.64 0.41 -4.35
N ILE A 140 -7.69 -0.70 -5.09
CA ILE A 140 -7.18 -0.82 -6.46
C ILE A 140 -8.38 -1.09 -7.38
N ALA A 141 -8.49 -0.34 -8.47
CA ALA A 141 -9.58 -0.51 -9.44
C ALA A 141 -9.09 -0.31 -10.87
N LYS A 142 -9.62 -1.07 -11.82
CA LYS A 142 -9.40 -0.86 -13.25
C LYS A 142 -10.01 0.47 -13.70
N ARG A 143 -9.34 1.19 -14.60
CA ARG A 143 -9.70 2.53 -15.08
C ARG A 143 -9.71 2.60 -16.61
#